data_AF-A0A646KT09-F1
#
_entry.id   AF-A0A646KT09-F1
#
_cell.length_a   1.000
_cell.length_b   1.000
_cell.length_c   1.000
_cell.angle_alpha   90.00
_cell.angle_beta   90.00
_cell.angle_gamma   90.00
#
_symmetry.space_group_name_H-M   'P 1'
#
loop_
_entity.id
_entity.type
_entity.pdbx_description
1 polymer ?
#
loop_
_entity_poly.entity_id
_entity_poly.type
_entity_poly.pdbx_seq_one_letter_code
_entity_poly.pdbx_strand_id
1 'polypeptide(L)'
;MNGQEAVTWLRPEFQGREDELVNLAAAAQLVGVSRSTVSNWSKRHRNFPKIALLTGIGVRRNKHVPRDEFLDFARIQLRKKRGPGPAAKTRRPAAQRRADDVAYAERQITRLSDLEQRQAAALARTRRDLKQHQARLERARRLLAAEVAAVRELDQGQGSDGVVPNGDETD
;
A
#
# COMPACT_ATOMS: atom_id res chain seq x y z
N MET A 1 -7.65 -0.57 5.69
CA MET A 1 -8.07 -0.09 4.36
C MET A 1 -7.82 -1.21 3.37
N ASN A 2 -8.88 -1.84 2.88
CA ASN A 2 -8.79 -2.89 1.86
C ASN A 2 -8.20 -2.26 0.61
N GLY A 3 -6.93 -2.56 0.32
CA GLY A 3 -6.28 -2.18 -0.92
C GLY A 3 -6.94 -2.98 -2.04
N GLN A 4 -8.04 -2.48 -2.58
CA GLN A 4 -8.65 -3.03 -3.78
C GLN A 4 -7.55 -3.14 -4.83
N GLU A 5 -7.24 -4.37 -5.22
CA GLU A 5 -6.26 -4.65 -6.26
C GLU A 5 -6.75 -3.95 -7.52
N ALA A 6 -6.09 -2.85 -7.89
CA ALA A 6 -6.42 -2.15 -9.12
C ALA A 6 -6.08 -3.08 -10.29
N VAL A 7 -7.10 -3.65 -10.92
CA VAL A 7 -7.01 -4.46 -12.13
C VAL A 7 -7.24 -3.53 -13.32
N THR A 8 -6.33 -3.54 -14.28
CA THR A 8 -6.45 -2.76 -15.52
C THR A 8 -6.18 -3.66 -16.71
N TRP A 9 -7.23 -3.89 -17.50
CA TRP A 9 -7.17 -4.62 -18.76
C TRP A 9 -6.66 -3.71 -19.88
N LEU A 10 -5.62 -4.16 -20.58
CA LEU A 10 -5.06 -3.48 -21.75
C LEU A 10 -5.44 -4.19 -23.06
N ARG A 11 -5.85 -5.46 -22.96
CA ARG A 11 -6.31 -6.29 -24.07
C ARG A 11 -7.62 -6.98 -23.65
N PRO A 12 -8.78 -6.42 -24.01
CA PRO A 12 -10.07 -6.91 -23.54
C PRO A 12 -10.40 -8.33 -24.04
N GLU A 13 -9.76 -8.79 -25.13
CA GLU A 13 -9.95 -10.15 -25.65
C GLU A 13 -9.49 -11.28 -24.71
N PHE A 14 -8.75 -10.94 -23.64
CA PHE A 14 -8.32 -11.87 -22.57
C PHE A 14 -9.14 -11.74 -21.28
N GLN A 15 -10.15 -10.87 -21.24
CA GLN A 15 -11.00 -10.74 -20.07
C GLN A 15 -11.87 -12.01 -19.92
N GLY A 16 -11.81 -12.67 -18.76
CA GLY A 16 -12.44 -13.98 -18.55
C GLY A 16 -11.61 -15.17 -19.06
N ARG A 17 -10.36 -14.93 -19.51
CA ARG A 17 -9.36 -15.94 -19.93
C ARG A 17 -8.05 -15.72 -19.16
N GLU A 18 -8.17 -15.47 -17.86
CA GLU A 18 -7.05 -15.13 -16.98
C GLU A 18 -6.01 -16.26 -16.89
N ASP A 19 -6.43 -17.51 -17.07
CA ASP A 19 -5.61 -18.72 -17.06
C ASP A 19 -4.62 -18.80 -18.22
N GLU A 20 -4.90 -18.09 -19.32
CA GLU A 20 -4.00 -17.96 -20.47
C GLU A 20 -2.91 -16.90 -20.25
N LEU A 21 -3.01 -16.11 -19.17
CA LEU A 21 -2.08 -15.04 -18.87
C LEU A 21 -1.00 -15.50 -17.90
N VAL A 22 0.22 -14.99 -18.11
CA VAL A 22 1.35 -15.26 -17.22
C VAL A 22 2.02 -13.96 -16.78
N ASN A 23 2.27 -13.84 -15.48
CA ASN A 23 3.10 -12.77 -14.93
C ASN A 23 4.53 -12.90 -15.47
N LEU A 24 5.18 -11.80 -15.85
CA LEU A 24 6.58 -11.78 -16.31
C LEU A 24 7.57 -12.55 -15.42
N ALA A 25 7.37 -12.59 -14.10
CA ALA A 25 8.20 -13.38 -13.18
C ALA A 25 8.02 -14.89 -13.37
N ALA A 26 6.76 -15.35 -13.46
CA ALA A 26 6.44 -16.75 -13.75
C ALA A 26 6.86 -17.14 -15.19
N ALA A 27 6.68 -16.22 -16.14
CA ALA A 27 7.11 -16.38 -17.52
C ALA A 27 8.63 -16.61 -17.62
N ALA A 28 9.43 -15.88 -16.82
CA ALA A 28 10.87 -16.06 -16.75
C ALA A 28 11.27 -17.46 -16.24
N GLN A 29 10.59 -17.94 -15.18
CA GLN A 29 10.79 -19.29 -14.65
C GLN A 29 10.45 -20.36 -15.69
N LEU A 30 9.34 -20.17 -16.41
CA LEU A 30 8.83 -21.12 -17.40
C LEU A 30 9.81 -21.38 -18.56
N VAL A 31 10.64 -20.39 -18.92
CA VAL A 31 11.62 -20.51 -20.01
C VAL A 31 13.07 -20.58 -19.51
N GLY A 32 13.28 -20.72 -18.20
CA GLY A 32 14.61 -20.92 -17.60
C GLY A 32 15.53 -19.70 -17.68
N VAL A 33 15.00 -18.47 -17.63
CA VAL A 33 15.80 -17.23 -17.67
C VAL A 33 15.55 -16.35 -16.45
N SER A 34 16.44 -15.38 -16.22
CA SER A 34 16.25 -14.42 -15.12
C SER A 34 15.11 -13.44 -15.41
N ARG A 35 14.46 -12.93 -14.35
CA ARG A 35 13.44 -11.88 -14.47
C ARG A 35 13.95 -10.61 -15.16
N SER A 36 15.23 -10.25 -14.93
CA SER A 36 15.85 -9.09 -15.58
C SER A 36 16.05 -9.30 -17.08
N THR A 37 16.29 -10.54 -17.53
CA THR A 37 16.32 -10.91 -18.94
C THR A 37 14.98 -10.63 -19.61
N VAL A 38 13.86 -11.10 -19.03
CA VAL A 38 12.51 -10.85 -19.59
C VAL A 38 12.18 -9.36 -19.60
N SER A 39 12.51 -8.64 -18.52
CA SER A 39 12.34 -7.17 -18.48
C SER A 39 13.13 -6.47 -19.59
N ASN A 40 14.37 -6.88 -19.82
CA ASN A 40 15.19 -6.35 -20.92
C ASN A 40 14.60 -6.71 -22.28
N TRP A 41 14.06 -7.92 -22.47
CA TRP A 41 13.38 -8.29 -23.71
C TRP A 41 12.19 -7.38 -23.99
N SER A 42 11.35 -7.11 -22.99
CA SER A 42 10.20 -6.21 -23.12
C SER A 42 10.57 -4.78 -23.53
N LYS A 43 11.78 -4.33 -23.20
CA LYS A 43 12.30 -2.99 -23.55
C LYS A 43 12.98 -2.94 -24.90
N ARG A 44 13.69 -4.01 -25.27
CA ARG A 44 14.60 -4.03 -26.44
C ARG A 44 13.96 -4.60 -27.70
N HIS A 45 12.91 -5.39 -27.57
CA HIS A 45 12.30 -6.08 -28.71
C HIS A 45 10.89 -5.55 -28.97
N ARG A 46 10.70 -4.93 -30.14
CA ARG A 46 9.38 -4.43 -30.58
C ARG A 46 8.34 -5.55 -30.75
N ASN A 47 8.79 -6.77 -31.04
CA ASN A 47 7.95 -7.95 -31.18
C ASN A 47 7.71 -8.70 -29.87
N PHE A 48 8.05 -8.10 -28.73
CA PHE A 48 7.69 -8.67 -27.43
C PHE A 48 6.15 -8.66 -27.28
N PRO A 49 5.54 -9.71 -26.69
CA PRO A 49 4.09 -9.76 -26.50
C PRO A 49 3.55 -8.55 -25.76
N LYS A 50 2.42 -8.03 -26.22
CA LYS A 50 1.78 -6.89 -25.58
C LYS A 50 1.23 -7.30 -24.22
N ILE A 51 1.40 -6.42 -23.22
CA ILE A 51 0.83 -6.62 -21.88
C ILE A 51 -0.69 -6.66 -22.03
N ALA A 52 -1.32 -7.71 -21.51
CA ALA A 52 -2.77 -7.88 -21.54
C ALA A 52 -3.43 -7.36 -20.27
N LEU A 53 -2.76 -7.53 -19.12
CA LEU A 53 -3.31 -7.20 -17.81
C LEU A 53 -2.25 -6.58 -16.88
N LEU A 54 -2.64 -5.51 -16.18
CA LEU A 54 -1.89 -4.92 -15.07
C LEU A 54 -2.66 -5.15 -13.77
N THR A 55 -1.99 -5.67 -12.74
CA THR A 55 -2.57 -5.80 -11.39
C THR A 55 -1.72 -5.09 -10.35
N GLY A 56 -2.36 -4.49 -9.35
CA GLY A 56 -1.71 -3.83 -8.21
C GLY A 56 -1.62 -2.29 -8.32
N ILE A 57 -1.06 -1.67 -7.28
CA ILE A 57 -1.15 -0.21 -7.07
C ILE A 57 0.18 0.49 -7.47
N GLY A 58 0.05 1.57 -8.26
CA GLY A 58 1.15 2.47 -8.60
C GLY A 58 2.31 1.83 -9.36
N VAL A 59 3.54 2.11 -8.94
CA VAL A 59 4.79 1.68 -9.61
C VAL A 59 5.06 0.17 -9.44
N ARG A 60 4.36 -0.50 -8.52
CA ARG A 60 4.53 -1.94 -8.22
C ARG A 60 3.56 -2.84 -8.99
N ARG A 61 3.02 -2.38 -10.12
CA ARG A 61 2.09 -3.17 -10.94
C ARG A 61 2.74 -4.43 -11.51
N ASN A 62 2.11 -5.57 -11.28
CA ASN A 62 2.43 -6.83 -11.94
C ASN A 62 1.91 -6.77 -13.38
N LYS A 63 2.76 -7.21 -14.31
CA LYS A 63 2.49 -7.21 -15.74
C LYS A 63 2.23 -8.64 -16.18
N HIS A 64 1.11 -8.85 -16.85
CA HIS A 64 0.72 -10.14 -17.41
C HIS A 64 0.69 -10.05 -18.93
N VAL A 65 1.20 -11.10 -19.56
CA VAL A 65 1.23 -11.26 -21.02
C VAL A 65 0.57 -12.59 -21.39
N PRO A 66 0.00 -12.74 -22.58
CA PRO A 66 -0.49 -14.03 -23.05
C PRO A 66 0.64 -15.05 -23.07
N ARG A 67 0.41 -16.21 -22.44
CA ARG A 67 1.42 -17.25 -22.23
C ARG A 67 1.95 -17.79 -23.55
N ASP A 68 1.08 -18.05 -24.51
CA ASP A 68 1.46 -18.65 -25.80
C ASP A 68 2.28 -17.68 -26.65
N GLU A 69 1.84 -16.42 -26.76
CA GLU A 69 2.61 -15.37 -27.45
C GLU A 69 4.02 -15.22 -26.84
N PHE A 70 4.10 -15.26 -25.50
CA PHE A 70 5.39 -15.20 -24.79
C PHE A 70 6.27 -16.41 -25.07
N LEU A 71 5.70 -17.61 -25.09
CA LEU A 71 6.43 -18.83 -25.40
C LEU A 71 7.00 -18.82 -26.80
N ASP A 72 6.23 -18.39 -27.79
CA ASP A 72 6.69 -18.29 -29.17
C ASP A 72 7.80 -17.27 -29.32
N PHE A 73 7.62 -16.09 -28.70
CA PHE A 73 8.68 -15.10 -28.63
C PHE A 73 9.95 -15.65 -27.98
N ALA A 74 9.82 -16.33 -26.82
CA ALA A 74 10.95 -16.86 -26.06
C ALA A 74 11.70 -17.94 -26.85
N ARG A 75 10.99 -18.86 -27.52
CA ARG A 75 11.59 -19.86 -28.42
C ARG A 75 12.47 -19.20 -29.49
N ILE A 76 11.97 -18.12 -30.11
CA ILE A 76 12.74 -17.37 -31.11
C ILE A 76 13.99 -16.74 -30.47
N GLN A 77 13.87 -16.11 -29.29
CA GLN A 77 15.03 -15.48 -28.64
C GLN A 77 16.07 -16.49 -28.16
N LEU A 78 15.65 -17.65 -27.64
CA LEU A 78 16.55 -18.68 -27.15
C LEU A 78 17.31 -19.38 -28.30
N ARG A 79 16.71 -19.46 -29.49
CA ARG A 79 17.37 -20.00 -30.69
C ARG A 79 18.40 -19.05 -31.31
N LYS A 80 18.36 -17.75 -31.00
CA LYS A 80 19.36 -16.81 -31.50
C LYS A 80 20.72 -17.17 -30.89
N LYS A 81 21.65 -17.61 -31.74
CA LYS A 81 23.06 -17.78 -31.35
C LYS A 81 23.50 -16.48 -30.68
N ARG A 82 23.97 -16.57 -29.43
CA ARG A 82 24.59 -15.44 -28.75
C ARG A 82 25.77 -15.00 -29.61
N GLY A 83 25.65 -13.83 -30.22
CA GLY A 83 26.77 -13.21 -30.92
C GLY A 83 27.94 -12.99 -29.96
N PRO A 84 29.15 -12.75 -30.50
CA PRO A 84 30.30 -12.37 -29.68
C PRO A 84 29.86 -11.24 -28.75
N GLY A 85 29.98 -11.48 -27.45
CA GLY A 85 29.58 -10.50 -26.45
C GLY A 85 30.29 -9.18 -26.73
N PRO A 86 29.66 -8.03 -26.44
CA PRO A 86 30.31 -6.74 -26.61
C PRO A 86 31.66 -6.76 -25.87
N ALA A 87 32.71 -6.27 -26.53
CA ALA A 87 34.04 -6.19 -25.97
C ALA A 87 33.98 -5.60 -24.55
N ALA A 88 34.72 -6.21 -23.62
CA ALA A 88 34.72 -5.82 -22.23
C ALA A 88 35.06 -4.32 -22.13
N LYS A 89 34.05 -3.50 -21.80
CA LYS A 89 34.24 -2.07 -21.57
C LYS A 89 35.29 -1.90 -20.47
N THR A 90 36.19 -0.93 -20.64
CA THR A 90 37.19 -0.55 -19.66
C THR A 90 36.52 -0.34 -18.31
N ARG A 91 36.75 -1.27 -17.37
CA ARG A 91 36.12 -1.23 -16.05
C ARG A 91 36.72 -0.08 -15.27
N ARG A 92 35.88 0.72 -14.59
CA ARG A 92 36.36 1.73 -13.64
C ARG A 92 37.28 1.08 -12.60
N PRO A 93 38.38 1.75 -12.19
CA PRO A 93 39.24 1.28 -11.13
C PRO A 93 38.43 0.90 -9.88
N ALA A 94 38.84 -0.17 -9.19
CA ALA A 94 38.12 -0.65 -8.01
C ALA A 94 38.03 0.42 -6.91
N ALA A 95 39.08 1.23 -6.74
CA ALA A 95 39.11 2.34 -5.80
C ALA A 95 38.00 3.38 -6.08
N GLN A 96 37.81 3.75 -7.35
CA GLN A 96 36.77 4.70 -7.74
C GLN A 96 35.36 4.14 -7.46
N ARG A 97 35.13 2.86 -7.75
CA ARG A 97 33.84 2.22 -7.43
C ARG A 97 33.57 2.20 -5.92
N ARG A 98 34.57 1.87 -5.11
CA ARG A 98 34.45 1.89 -3.64
C ARG A 98 34.18 3.29 -3.10
N ALA A 99 34.82 4.32 -3.65
CA ALA A 99 34.56 5.71 -3.28
C ALA A 99 33.12 6.12 -3.65
N ASP A 100 32.64 5.75 -4.84
CA ASP A 100 31.26 5.98 -5.27
C ASP A 100 30.26 5.28 -4.32
N ASP A 101 30.56 4.04 -3.92
CA ASP A 101 29.74 3.24 -3.00
C ASP A 101 29.66 3.87 -1.60
N VAL A 102 30.79 4.32 -1.04
CA VAL A 102 30.85 5.04 0.25
C VAL A 102 30.03 6.32 0.20
N ALA A 103 30.26 7.17 -0.81
CA ALA A 103 29.53 8.41 -0.96
C ALA A 103 28.01 8.18 -1.16
N TYR A 104 27.64 7.09 -1.84
CA TYR A 104 26.24 6.70 -1.95
C TYR A 104 25.65 6.28 -0.61
N ALA A 105 26.35 5.44 0.15
CA ALA A 105 25.90 4.97 1.46
C ALA A 105 25.74 6.14 2.44
N GLU A 106 26.68 7.08 2.48
CA GLU A 106 26.60 8.30 3.30
C GLU A 106 25.34 9.12 2.97
N ARG A 107 25.07 9.36 1.68
CA ARG A 107 23.84 10.05 1.27
C ARG A 107 22.57 9.32 1.70
N GLN A 108 22.57 7.98 1.65
CA GLN A 108 21.43 7.19 2.11
C GLN A 108 21.25 7.29 3.63
N ILE A 109 22.33 7.25 4.40
CA ILE A 109 22.28 7.42 5.86
C ILE A 109 21.68 8.79 6.20
N THR A 110 22.21 9.88 5.64
CA THR A 110 21.69 11.24 5.88
C THR A 110 20.19 11.32 5.55
N ARG A 111 19.79 10.82 4.37
CA ARG A 111 18.38 10.82 3.96
C ARG A 111 17.49 10.04 4.91
N LEU A 112 17.93 8.86 5.37
CA LEU A 112 17.14 8.02 6.26
C LEU A 112 17.03 8.63 7.66
N SER A 113 18.11 9.22 8.17
CA SER A 113 18.09 9.96 9.44
C SER A 113 17.14 11.16 9.40
N ASP A 114 17.12 11.92 8.30
CA ASP A 114 16.16 13.02 8.13
C ASP A 114 14.71 12.54 8.13
N LEU A 115 14.44 11.39 7.50
CA LEU A 115 13.11 10.78 7.49
C LEU A 115 12.69 10.31 8.88
N GLU A 116 13.61 9.68 9.63
CA GLU A 116 13.38 9.25 11.01
C GLU A 116 13.05 10.43 11.92
N GLN A 117 13.79 11.53 11.83
CA GLN A 117 13.52 12.76 12.59
C GLN A 117 12.15 13.34 12.27
N ARG A 118 11.77 13.40 10.99
CA ARG A 118 10.43 13.87 10.58
C ARG A 118 9.32 12.99 11.12
N GLN A 119 9.51 11.66 11.09
CA GLN A 119 8.55 10.71 11.64
C GLN A 119 8.42 10.83 13.15
N ALA A 120 9.55 10.98 13.87
CA ALA A 120 9.54 11.20 15.31
C ALA A 120 8.79 12.48 15.69
N ALA A 121 9.01 13.58 14.95
CA ALA A 121 8.29 14.84 15.14
C ALA A 121 6.78 14.70 14.85
N ALA A 122 6.41 13.96 13.80
CA ALA A 122 5.01 13.67 13.47
C ALA A 122 4.34 12.84 14.58
N LEU A 123 4.97 11.77 15.04
CA LEU A 123 4.48 10.94 16.13
C LEU A 123 4.29 11.73 17.44
N ALA A 124 5.23 12.63 17.75
CA ALA A 124 5.11 13.52 18.91
C ALA A 124 3.92 14.49 18.80
N ARG A 125 3.59 14.98 17.60
CA ARG A 125 2.37 15.77 17.35
C ARG A 125 1.12 14.92 17.56
N THR A 126 1.03 13.77 16.90
CA THR A 126 -0.13 12.86 17.02
C THR A 126 -0.39 12.44 18.46
N ARG A 127 0.66 12.16 19.26
CA ARG A 127 0.51 11.83 20.68
C ARG A 127 -0.05 13.00 21.50
N ARG A 128 0.36 14.23 21.21
CA ARG A 128 -0.20 15.44 21.86
C ARG A 128 -1.67 15.62 21.51
N ASP A 129 -2.02 15.48 20.23
CA ASP A 129 -3.41 15.61 19.77
C ASP A 129 -4.30 14.55 20.42
N LEU A 130 -3.84 13.29 20.48
CA LEU A 130 -4.54 12.21 21.16
C LEU A 130 -4.83 12.56 22.62
N LYS A 131 -3.82 13.03 23.37
CA LYS A 131 -3.97 13.44 24.77
C LYS A 131 -4.98 14.58 24.92
N GLN A 132 -4.96 15.57 24.02
CA GLN A 132 -5.92 16.67 24.04
C GLN A 132 -7.35 16.19 23.79
N HIS A 133 -7.54 15.31 22.80
CA HIS A 133 -8.86 14.74 22.50
C HIS A 133 -9.39 13.88 23.64
N GLN A 134 -8.54 13.08 24.30
CA GLN A 134 -8.91 12.32 25.49
C GLN A 134 -9.36 13.24 26.63
N ALA A 135 -8.60 14.30 26.94
CA ALA A 135 -8.99 15.26 27.96
C ALA A 135 -10.31 15.98 27.63
N ARG A 136 -10.53 16.32 26.36
CA ARG A 136 -11.80 16.92 25.90
C ARG A 136 -12.98 15.94 26.06
N LEU A 137 -12.78 14.68 25.71
CA LEU A 137 -13.79 13.64 25.85
C LEU A 137 -14.16 13.42 27.33
N GLU A 138 -13.17 13.35 28.22
CA GLU A 138 -13.41 13.23 29.66
C GLU A 138 -14.20 14.43 30.21
N ARG A 139 -13.86 15.66 29.79
CA ARG A 139 -14.60 16.86 30.20
C ARG A 139 -16.04 16.82 29.70
N ALA A 140 -16.26 16.45 28.43
CA ALA A 140 -17.60 16.32 27.87
C ALA A 140 -18.44 15.27 28.61
N ARG A 141 -17.83 14.13 28.95
CA ARG A 141 -18.49 13.08 29.76
C ARG A 141 -18.90 13.59 31.15
N ARG A 142 -18.04 14.35 31.82
CA ARG A 142 -18.35 14.95 33.13
C ARG A 142 -19.52 15.94 33.05
N LEU A 143 -19.52 16.80 32.03
CA LEU A 143 -20.61 17.76 31.81
C LEU A 143 -21.93 17.03 31.53
N LEU A 144 -21.93 16.07 30.62
CA LEU A 144 -23.12 15.26 30.31
C LEU A 144 -23.64 14.52 31.55
N ALA A 145 -22.75 13.95 32.37
CA ALA A 145 -23.16 13.29 33.61
C ALA A 145 -23.82 14.26 34.61
N ALA A 146 -23.31 15.48 34.72
CA ALA A 146 -23.91 16.53 35.56
C ALA A 146 -25.28 16.98 35.03
N GLU A 147 -25.42 17.15 33.71
CA GLU A 147 -26.71 17.47 33.07
C GLU A 147 -27.74 16.38 33.31
N VAL A 148 -27.38 15.10 33.14
CA VAL A 148 -28.27 13.97 33.40
C VAL A 148 -28.67 13.90 34.88
N ALA A 149 -27.76 14.19 35.81
CA ALA A 149 -28.08 14.24 37.23
C ALA A 149 -29.08 15.36 37.55
N ALA A 150 -28.85 16.57 37.04
CA ALA A 150 -29.75 17.71 37.23
C ALA A 150 -31.16 17.45 36.66
N VAL A 151 -31.27 16.81 35.50
CA VAL A 151 -32.57 16.42 34.92
C VAL A 151 -33.31 15.42 35.82
N ARG A 152 -32.61 14.46 36.42
CA ARG A 152 -33.22 13.48 37.34
C ARG A 152 -33.72 14.11 38.63
N GLU A 153 -33.00 15.09 39.17
CA GLU A 153 -33.43 15.82 40.38
C GLU A 153 -34.72 16.61 40.12
N LEU A 154 -34.87 17.22 38.94
CA LEU A 154 -36.10 17.93 38.55
C LEU A 154 -37.29 16.95 38.41
N ASP A 155 -37.08 15.79 37.81
CA ASP A 155 -38.11 14.76 37.62
C ASP A 155 -38.60 14.19 38.97
N GLN A 156 -37.69 14.00 39.94
CA GLN A 156 -38.04 13.54 41.29
C GLN A 156 -38.73 14.62 42.14
N GLY A 157 -38.38 15.90 41.94
CA GLY A 157 -39.03 17.02 42.63
C GLY A 157 -40.47 17.31 42.17
N GLN A 158 -40.83 16.94 40.94
CA GLN A 158 -42.20 17.08 40.43
C GLN A 158 -43.13 15.90 40.79
N GLY A 159 -42.57 14.74 41.17
CA GLY A 159 -43.33 13.56 41.57
C GLY A 159 -43.92 13.59 42.99
N SER A 160 -43.55 14.55 43.84
CA SER A 160 -43.97 14.62 45.25
C SER A 160 -45.17 15.53 45.55
N ASP A 161 -45.67 16.31 44.58
CA ASP A 161 -46.79 17.26 44.78
C ASP A 161 -48.18 16.65 44.47
N GLY A 162 -48.26 15.33 44.22
CA GLY A 162 -49.47 14.67 43.72
C GLY A 162 -50.16 13.67 44.66
N VAL A 163 -49.78 13.55 45.93
CA VAL A 163 -50.54 12.72 46.90
C VAL A 163 -51.52 13.62 47.65
N VAL A 164 -52.65 13.90 47.01
CA VAL A 164 -53.83 14.42 47.70
C VAL A 164 -54.31 13.30 48.64
N PRO A 165 -54.30 13.48 49.97
CA PRO A 165 -54.87 12.50 50.86
C PRO A 165 -56.39 12.51 50.63
N ASN A 166 -56.93 11.42 50.06
CA ASN A 166 -58.36 11.16 50.12
C ASN A 166 -58.72 11.08 51.61
N GLY A 167 -59.42 12.12 52.09
CA GLY A 167 -60.07 12.09 53.38
C GLY A 167 -61.16 11.03 53.34
N ASP A 168 -60.93 9.93 54.05
CA ASP A 168 -61.99 8.98 54.39
C ASP A 168 -62.90 9.67 55.42
N GLU A 169 -64.06 10.09 54.93
CA GLU A 169 -65.29 10.15 55.72
C GLU A 169 -65.58 8.75 56.25
N THR A 170 -65.85 8.61 57.56
CA THR A 170 -67.09 7.98 58.06
C THR A 170 -67.13 7.98 59.59
N ASP A 171 -68.21 8.61 60.08
CA ASP A 171 -69.05 8.35 61.26
C ASP A 171 -68.47 7.78 62.57
#